data_AF-A0AAV4E0V4-F1
#
_entry.id   AF-A0AAV4E0V4-F1
#
_cell.length_a   1.000
_cell.length_b   1.000
_cell.length_c   1.000
_cell.angle_alpha   90.00
_cell.angle_beta   90.00
_cell.angle_gamma   90.00
#
_symmetry.space_group_name_H-M   'P 1'
#
loop_
_entity.id
_entity.type
_entity.pdbx_description
1 polymer ?
#
loop_
_entity_poly.entity_id
_entity_poly.type
_entity_poly.pdbx_seq_one_letter_code
_entity_poly.pdbx_strand_id
1 'polypeptide(L)'
;MYRLYCETRHKEQAVTVASSTVYCELFRTEFNLAFHNPSKDRYDFCVSFENLSLDEKNKQMHLYDDHHRNKARVQEKKIKDKEESRTNKKKLSVCFDLQEVLMTPHSNASVLFYKRKLNTFNLSLYDLGSGQAVCNVWHEGIAARGSNEIGSCVFDYLKC
;
A
#
# COMPACT_ATOMS: atom_id res chain seq x y z
N MET A 1 4.72 -3.20 -18.18
CA MET A 1 5.88 -3.66 -18.98
C MET A 1 5.65 -3.58 -20.48
N TYR A 2 4.52 -4.01 -21.05
CA TYR A 2 4.28 -3.84 -22.50
C TYR A 2 4.42 -2.38 -22.98
N ARG A 3 3.84 -1.43 -22.23
CA ARG A 3 4.04 0.01 -22.48
C ARG A 3 5.52 0.42 -22.52
N LEU A 4 6.31 -0.05 -21.54
CA LEU A 4 7.75 0.23 -21.49
C LEU A 4 8.48 -0.41 -22.68
N TYR A 5 8.11 -1.63 -23.09
CA TYR A 5 8.62 -2.29 -24.29
C TYR A 5 8.33 -1.48 -25.56
N CYS A 6 7.12 -0.94 -25.71
CA CYS A 6 6.80 -0.05 -26.81
C CYS A 6 7.66 1.22 -26.76
N GLU A 7 7.79 1.84 -25.58
CA GLU A 7 8.60 3.06 -25.39
C GLU A 7 10.09 2.83 -25.70
N THR A 8 10.70 1.69 -25.31
CA THR A 8 12.07 1.36 -25.71
C THR A 8 12.20 1.09 -27.20
N ARG A 9 11.26 0.35 -27.80
CA ARG A 9 11.31 0.07 -29.25
C ARG A 9 11.15 1.34 -30.09
N HIS A 10 10.32 2.28 -29.65
CA HIS A 10 10.22 3.59 -30.27
C HIS A 10 11.51 4.42 -30.13
N LYS A 11 12.21 4.35 -28.99
CA LYS A 11 13.52 5.00 -28.81
C LYS A 11 14.62 4.37 -29.67
N GLU A 12 14.56 3.07 -29.91
CA GLU A 12 15.49 2.31 -30.76
C GLU A 12 15.19 2.45 -32.26
N GLN A 13 14.19 3.26 -32.66
CA GLN A 13 13.71 3.39 -34.04
C GLN A 13 13.33 2.05 -34.70
N ALA A 14 12.90 1.07 -33.89
CA ALA A 14 12.46 -0.21 -34.42
C ALA A 14 11.11 -0.07 -35.16
N VAL A 15 11.07 -0.57 -36.40
CA VAL A 15 9.93 -0.39 -37.34
C VAL A 15 8.72 -1.24 -36.97
N THR A 16 8.90 -2.30 -36.18
CA THR A 16 7.83 -3.25 -35.83
C THR A 16 7.78 -3.49 -34.33
N VAL A 17 6.64 -3.15 -33.73
CA VAL A 17 6.33 -3.47 -32.33
C VAL A 17 5.40 -4.69 -32.34
N ALA A 18 5.77 -5.74 -31.61
CA ALA A 18 4.91 -6.91 -31.46
C ALA A 18 3.58 -6.50 -30.79
N SER A 19 2.47 -7.14 -31.18
CA SER A 19 1.19 -6.88 -30.52
C SER A 19 1.23 -7.26 -29.05
N SER A 20 0.37 -6.65 -28.22
CA SER A 20 0.31 -6.93 -26.78
C SER A 20 0.07 -8.41 -26.49
N THR A 21 -0.67 -9.11 -27.36
CA THR A 21 -0.96 -10.53 -27.22
C THR A 21 0.31 -11.36 -27.40
N VAL A 22 1.04 -11.13 -28.50
CA VAL A 22 2.29 -11.83 -28.82
C VAL A 22 3.36 -11.54 -27.75
N TYR A 23 3.46 -10.29 -27.30
CA TYR A 23 4.36 -9.93 -26.20
C TYR A 23 4.01 -10.69 -24.91
N CYS A 24 2.74 -10.74 -24.52
CA CYS A 24 2.31 -11.42 -23.30
C CYS A 24 2.48 -12.94 -23.39
N GLU A 25 2.24 -13.53 -24.56
CA GLU A 25 2.42 -14.96 -24.80
C GLU A 25 3.89 -15.34 -24.65
N LEU A 26 4.78 -14.70 -25.42
CA LEU A 26 6.24 -14.92 -25.32
C LEU A 26 6.77 -14.68 -23.91
N PHE A 27 6.32 -13.62 -23.24
CA PHE A 27 6.72 -13.30 -21.87
C PHE A 27 6.37 -14.42 -20.88
N ARG A 28 5.22 -15.08 -21.06
CA ARG A 28 4.74 -16.15 -20.19
C ARG A 28 5.29 -17.53 -20.56
N THR A 29 5.44 -17.84 -21.85
CA THR A 29 5.79 -19.19 -22.32
C THR A 29 7.29 -19.39 -22.53
N GLU A 30 7.96 -18.43 -23.17
CA GLU A 30 9.39 -18.55 -23.50
C GLU A 30 10.27 -18.11 -22.33
N PHE A 31 9.92 -17.00 -21.68
CA PHE A 31 10.68 -16.50 -20.54
C PHE A 31 10.22 -17.08 -19.21
N ASN A 32 9.05 -17.76 -19.16
CA ASN A 32 8.42 -18.23 -17.93
C ASN A 32 8.31 -17.14 -16.85
N LEU A 33 8.16 -15.88 -17.27
CA LEU A 33 8.02 -14.75 -16.38
C LEU A 33 6.54 -14.44 -16.18
N ALA A 34 6.13 -14.39 -14.92
CA ALA A 34 4.84 -13.86 -14.53
C ALA A 34 5.06 -12.59 -13.73
N PHE A 35 4.16 -11.61 -13.90
CA PHE A 35 4.11 -10.50 -12.95
C PHE A 35 3.67 -11.06 -11.61
N HIS A 36 4.51 -10.89 -10.59
CA HIS A 36 4.09 -11.13 -9.23
C HIS A 36 2.84 -10.28 -8.98
N ASN A 37 1.71 -10.94 -8.77
CA ASN A 37 0.50 -10.25 -8.34
C ASN A 37 0.69 -9.98 -6.86
N PRO A 38 0.79 -8.71 -6.42
CA PRO A 38 0.99 -8.41 -5.01
C PRO A 38 -0.12 -9.08 -4.21
N SER A 39 0.28 -9.95 -3.28
CA SER A 39 -0.70 -10.55 -2.38
C SER A 39 -1.38 -9.42 -1.61
N LYS A 40 -2.71 -9.35 -1.67
CA LYS A 40 -3.44 -8.44 -0.78
C LYS A 40 -3.30 -8.97 0.63
N ASP A 41 -2.96 -8.08 1.57
CA ASP A 41 -2.99 -8.42 2.99
C ASP A 41 -4.37 -8.98 3.34
N ARG A 42 -4.38 -10.22 3.84
CA ARG A 42 -5.59 -10.86 4.32
C ARG A 42 -5.78 -10.45 5.76
N TYR A 43 -7.00 -10.04 6.09
CA TYR A 43 -7.34 -9.70 7.46
C TYR A 43 -7.34 -10.98 8.32
N ASP A 44 -6.70 -10.94 9.49
CA ASP A 44 -6.52 -12.10 10.37
C ASP A 44 -7.84 -12.81 10.65
N PHE A 45 -8.94 -12.05 10.82
CA PHE A 45 -10.27 -12.62 11.05
C PHE A 45 -10.78 -13.45 9.84
N CYS A 46 -10.52 -13.02 8.61
CA CYS A 46 -10.92 -13.80 7.43
C CYS A 46 -10.11 -15.10 7.35
N VAL A 47 -8.80 -15.03 7.62
CA VAL A 47 -7.92 -16.20 7.63
C VAL A 47 -8.33 -17.16 8.75
N SER A 48 -8.62 -16.64 9.95
CA SER A 48 -9.10 -17.47 11.06
C SER A 48 -10.42 -18.15 10.72
N PHE A 49 -11.36 -17.43 10.11
CA PHE A 49 -12.65 -17.97 9.71
C PHE A 49 -12.52 -19.06 8.62
N GLU A 50 -11.64 -18.86 7.63
CA GLU A 50 -11.34 -19.86 6.59
C GLU A 50 -10.82 -21.17 7.18
N ASN A 51 -10.08 -21.11 8.29
CA ASN A 51 -9.48 -22.26 8.96
C ASN A 51 -10.40 -22.98 9.97
N LEU A 52 -11.61 -22.45 10.22
CA LEU A 52 -12.58 -23.09 11.13
C LEU A 52 -13.21 -24.34 10.52
N SER A 53 -13.66 -25.24 11.40
CA SER A 53 -14.49 -26.40 11.01
C SER A 53 -15.85 -25.94 10.44
N LEU A 54 -16.55 -26.83 9.73
CA LEU A 54 -17.82 -26.49 9.10
C LEU A 54 -18.89 -26.04 10.12
N ASP A 55 -18.94 -26.69 11.28
CA ASP A 55 -19.87 -26.36 12.36
C ASP A 55 -19.57 -24.99 12.99
N GLU A 56 -18.30 -24.65 13.16
CA GLU A 56 -17.88 -23.35 13.68
C GLU A 56 -18.13 -22.23 12.66
N LYS A 57 -17.88 -22.50 11.37
CA LYS A 57 -18.24 -21.57 10.28
C LYS A 57 -19.72 -21.27 10.28
N ASN A 58 -20.59 -22.28 10.40
CA ASN A 58 -22.04 -22.06 10.45
C ASN A 58 -22.45 -21.18 11.64
N LYS A 59 -21.83 -21.37 12.81
CA LYS A 59 -22.07 -20.53 14.00
C LYS A 59 -21.62 -19.09 13.81
N GLN A 60 -20.49 -18.87 13.11
CA GLN A 60 -19.86 -17.57 12.95
C GLN A 60 -20.16 -16.89 11.60
N MET A 61 -20.95 -17.52 10.71
CA MET A 61 -21.23 -17.02 9.37
C MET A 61 -21.81 -15.61 9.40
N HIS A 62 -22.71 -15.33 10.35
CA HIS A 62 -23.31 -14.01 10.51
C HIS A 62 -22.26 -12.91 10.78
N LEU A 63 -21.24 -13.19 11.62
CA LEU A 63 -20.15 -12.26 11.90
C LEU A 63 -19.28 -12.05 10.67
N TYR A 64 -19.05 -13.10 9.90
CA TYR A 64 -18.29 -13.04 8.66
C TYR A 64 -19.01 -12.19 7.59
N ASP A 65 -20.32 -12.38 7.44
CA ASP A 65 -21.14 -11.58 6.54
C ASP A 65 -21.18 -10.11 6.99
N ASP A 66 -21.32 -9.86 8.29
CA ASP A 66 -21.26 -8.50 8.85
C ASP A 66 -19.91 -7.83 8.63
N HIS A 67 -18.82 -8.57 8.78
CA HIS A 67 -17.47 -8.08 8.48
C HIS A 67 -17.37 -7.63 7.01
N HIS A 68 -17.83 -8.45 6.06
CA HIS A 68 -17.80 -8.11 4.63
C HIS A 68 -18.75 -6.97 4.27
N ARG A 69 -19.95 -6.93 4.85
CA ARG A 69 -20.89 -5.80 4.70
C ARG A 69 -20.27 -4.51 5.18
N ASN A 70 -19.64 -4.51 6.35
CA ASN A 70 -18.95 -3.34 6.88
C ASN A 70 -17.78 -2.90 6.02
N LYS A 71 -16.98 -3.86 5.52
CA LYS A 71 -15.89 -3.59 4.59
C LYS A 71 -16.39 -2.91 3.31
N ALA A 72 -17.46 -3.42 2.70
CA ALA A 72 -18.08 -2.83 1.52
C ALA A 72 -18.56 -1.39 1.81
N ARG A 73 -19.24 -1.19 2.94
CA ARG A 73 -19.75 0.13 3.37
C ARG A 73 -18.63 1.16 3.58
N VAL A 74 -17.52 0.76 4.21
CA VAL A 74 -16.36 1.64 4.41
C VAL A 74 -15.71 1.99 3.07
N GLN A 75 -15.60 1.03 2.16
CA GLN A 75 -15.05 1.26 0.83
C GLN A 75 -15.92 2.21 0.01
N GLU A 76 -17.23 2.05 0.04
CA GLU A 76 -18.18 2.95 -0.63
C GLU A 76 -18.07 4.37 -0.09
N LYS A 77 -18.04 4.54 1.24
CA LYS A 77 -17.83 5.85 1.87
C LYS A 77 -16.51 6.48 1.45
N LYS A 78 -15.41 5.70 1.46
CA LYS A 78 -14.09 6.17 1.03
C LYS A 78 -14.09 6.67 -0.42
N ILE A 79 -14.80 5.98 -1.31
CA ILE A 79 -14.93 6.40 -2.72
C ILE A 79 -15.69 7.72 -2.80
N LYS A 80 -16.82 7.82 -2.09
CA LYS A 80 -17.63 9.05 -2.05
C LYS A 80 -16.84 10.23 -1.49
N ASP A 81 -16.15 10.06 -0.36
CA ASP A 81 -15.35 11.10 0.28
C ASP A 81 -14.19 11.54 -0.63
N LYS A 82 -13.61 10.62 -1.40
CA LYS A 82 -12.59 10.91 -2.41
C LYS A 82 -13.17 11.78 -3.54
N GLU A 83 -14.33 11.41 -4.10
CA GLU A 83 -14.98 12.19 -5.16
C GLU A 83 -15.40 13.58 -4.69
N GLU A 84 -15.92 13.67 -3.47
CA GLU A 84 -16.28 14.95 -2.86
C GLU A 84 -15.05 15.85 -2.64
N SER A 85 -13.93 15.30 -2.17
CA SER A 85 -12.68 16.07 -1.99
C SER A 85 -12.08 16.60 -3.30
N ARG A 86 -12.32 15.91 -4.42
CA ARG A 86 -11.88 16.37 -5.75
C ARG A 86 -12.68 17.56 -6.25
N THR A 87 -13.97 17.58 -5.94
CA THR A 87 -14.91 18.58 -6.47
C THR A 87 -15.02 19.79 -5.55
N ASN A 88 -14.92 19.58 -4.23
CA ASN A 88 -15.11 20.60 -3.21
C ASN A 88 -13.79 20.91 -2.49
N LYS A 89 -13.22 22.09 -2.75
CA LYS A 89 -11.99 22.59 -2.11
C LYS A 89 -12.10 22.78 -0.58
N LYS A 90 -13.31 22.70 0.00
CA LYS A 90 -13.53 22.77 1.46
C LYS A 90 -13.49 21.40 2.15
N LYS A 91 -13.39 20.31 1.39
CA LYS A 91 -13.28 18.95 1.93
C LYS A 91 -11.94 18.33 1.57
N LEU A 92 -11.26 17.80 2.57
CA LEU A 92 -9.98 17.12 2.45
C LEU A 92 -10.15 15.66 2.88
N SER A 93 -9.76 14.72 2.02
CA SER A 93 -9.87 13.29 2.26
C SER A 93 -8.48 12.67 2.24
N VAL A 94 -7.91 12.44 3.41
CA VAL A 94 -6.53 11.95 3.58
C VAL A 94 -6.55 10.58 4.26
N CYS A 95 -5.75 9.66 3.75
CA CYS A 95 -5.40 8.42 4.45
C CYS A 95 -3.96 8.55 4.95
N PHE A 96 -3.69 8.13 6.18
CA PHE A 96 -2.33 8.05 6.68
C PHE A 96 -2.08 6.72 7.37
N ASP A 97 -0.82 6.29 7.32
CA ASP A 97 -0.36 5.04 7.92
C ASP A 97 1.07 5.21 8.42
N LEU A 98 1.37 4.61 9.58
CA LEU A 98 2.72 4.57 10.13
C LEU A 98 3.37 3.26 9.72
N GLN A 99 4.46 3.36 8.95
CA GLN A 99 5.17 2.19 8.46
C GLN A 99 5.80 1.39 9.60
N GLU A 100 6.16 0.13 9.28
CA GLU A 100 7.01 -0.67 10.15
C GLU A 100 8.33 0.06 10.45
N VAL A 101 8.87 -0.17 11.65
CA VAL A 101 10.09 0.49 12.13
C VAL A 101 11.26 0.16 11.20
N LEU A 102 11.87 1.20 10.64
CA LEU A 102 12.99 1.10 9.73
C LEU A 102 14.30 1.08 10.53
N MET A 103 14.92 -0.09 10.64
CA MET A 103 16.23 -0.20 11.30
C MET A 103 17.33 0.41 10.44
N THR A 104 18.02 1.42 10.97
CA THR A 104 19.01 2.23 10.23
C THR A 104 20.38 2.18 10.94
N PRO A 105 21.52 2.02 10.22
CA PRO A 105 21.64 1.83 8.77
C PRO A 105 21.26 0.41 8.32
N HIS A 106 20.67 0.31 7.13
CA HIS A 106 20.38 -0.96 6.48
C HIS A 106 21.62 -1.44 5.71
N SER A 107 22.19 -2.58 6.10
CA SER A 107 23.25 -3.24 5.33
C SER A 107 23.35 -4.72 5.70
N ASN A 108 23.83 -5.52 4.74
CA ASN A 108 24.02 -6.96 4.86
C ASN A 108 25.34 -7.33 5.57
N ALA A 109 26.10 -6.34 6.06
CA ALA A 109 27.32 -6.59 6.80
C ALA A 109 27.00 -7.26 8.15
N SER A 110 27.61 -8.43 8.39
CA SER A 110 27.45 -9.19 9.64
C SER A 110 27.81 -8.38 10.89
N VAL A 111 28.71 -7.40 10.77
CA VAL A 111 29.09 -6.49 11.86
C VAL A 111 27.89 -5.68 12.39
N LEU A 112 26.90 -5.37 11.56
CA LEU A 112 25.70 -4.64 11.97
C LEU A 112 24.75 -5.47 12.82
N PHE A 113 24.88 -6.80 12.81
CA PHE A 113 24.11 -7.67 13.71
C PHE A 113 24.47 -7.42 15.18
N TYR A 114 25.74 -7.13 15.46
CA TYR A 114 26.25 -6.89 16.81
C TYR A 114 26.19 -5.42 17.23
N LYS A 115 25.78 -4.52 16.33
CA LYS A 115 25.65 -3.09 16.61
C LYS A 115 24.19 -2.74 16.85
N ARG A 116 23.97 -1.80 17.78
CA ARG A 116 22.63 -1.22 17.99
C ARG A 116 22.22 -0.42 16.75
N LYS A 117 21.14 -0.84 16.11
CA LYS A 117 20.53 -0.12 14.99
C LYS A 117 19.61 0.97 15.54
N LEU A 118 19.58 2.10 14.84
CA LEU A 118 18.69 3.21 15.15
C LEU A 118 17.30 2.91 14.58
N ASN A 119 16.26 3.13 15.37
CA ASN A 119 14.89 3.04 14.88
C ASN A 119 14.52 4.34 14.16
N THR A 120 14.12 4.21 12.90
CA THR A 120 13.57 5.29 12.09
C THR A 120 12.10 5.01 11.82
N PHE A 121 11.28 6.04 11.95
CA PHE A 121 9.84 5.99 11.76
C PHE A 121 9.48 6.81 10.52
N ASN A 122 8.46 6.34 9.78
CA ASN A 122 7.94 7.07 8.63
C ASN A 122 6.40 7.06 8.67
N LEU A 123 5.80 8.24 8.81
CA LEU A 123 4.37 8.44 8.70
C LEU A 123 4.04 8.96 7.31
N SER A 124 3.30 8.17 6.54
CA SER A 124 2.89 8.53 5.17
C SER A 124 1.48 9.08 5.20
N LEU A 125 1.28 10.30 4.72
CA LEU A 125 -0.04 10.90 4.48
C LEU A 125 -0.29 10.95 2.98
N TYR A 126 -1.44 10.47 2.55
CA TYR A 126 -1.84 10.40 1.15
C TYR A 126 -3.18 11.10 0.96
N ASP A 127 -3.19 12.16 0.16
CA ASP A 127 -4.40 12.86 -0.25
C ASP A 127 -5.10 12.07 -1.36
N LEU A 128 -6.30 11.59 -1.07
CA LEU A 128 -7.12 10.85 -2.02
C LEU A 128 -7.63 11.75 -3.16
N GLY A 129 -7.79 13.04 -2.89
CA GLY A 129 -8.27 14.04 -3.84
C GLY A 129 -7.21 14.37 -4.88
N SER A 130 -6.11 14.98 -4.44
CA SER A 130 -5.00 15.42 -5.32
C SER A 130 -4.08 14.28 -5.78
N GLY A 131 -4.03 13.17 -5.04
CA GLY A 131 -3.08 12.08 -5.29
C GLY A 131 -1.65 12.38 -4.82
N GLN A 132 -1.44 13.44 -4.04
CA GLN A 132 -0.15 13.75 -3.46
C GLN A 132 0.09 12.97 -2.17
N ALA A 133 1.37 12.66 -1.91
CA ALA A 133 1.81 11.96 -0.71
C ALA A 133 2.89 12.77 -0.01
N VAL A 134 2.84 12.82 1.32
CA VAL A 134 3.86 13.40 2.19
C VAL A 134 4.37 12.34 3.14
N CYS A 135 5.69 12.18 3.22
CA CYS A 135 6.35 11.24 4.11
C CYS A 135 7.06 12.03 5.23
N ASN A 136 6.61 11.86 6.46
CA ASN A 136 7.24 12.44 7.64
C ASN A 136 8.17 11.40 8.26
N VAL A 137 9.47 11.62 8.12
CA VAL A 137 10.52 10.68 8.58
C VAL A 137 11.26 11.28 9.78
N TRP A 138 11.36 10.54 10.86
CA TRP A 138 12.18 10.90 12.04
C TRP A 138 12.77 9.67 12.69
N HIS A 139 13.82 9.83 13.50
CA HIS A 139 14.43 8.72 14.24
C HIS A 139 14.13 8.81 15.74
N GLU A 140 14.31 7.70 16.46
CA GLU A 140 14.04 7.57 17.91
C GLU A 140 14.81 8.55 18.81
N GLY A 141 15.82 9.23 18.27
CA GLY A 141 16.57 10.28 18.96
C GLY A 141 15.92 11.67 18.89
N ILE A 142 14.98 11.87 17.96
CA ILE A 142 14.21 13.12 17.83
C ILE A 142 12.93 13.02 18.66
N ALA A 143 12.15 11.96 18.43
CA ALA A 143 10.87 11.77 19.08
C ALA A 143 10.48 10.28 19.08
N ALA A 144 9.47 9.94 19.89
CA ALA A 144 8.94 8.58 19.95
C ALA A 144 8.00 8.32 18.76
N ARG A 145 7.23 7.22 18.81
CA ARG A 145 6.23 6.85 17.78
C ARG A 145 4.80 6.88 18.33
N GLY A 146 4.54 7.75 19.30
CA GLY A 146 3.27 7.84 20.00
C GLY A 146 2.23 8.66 19.24
N SER A 147 1.05 8.77 19.83
CA SER A 147 -0.06 9.56 19.28
C SER A 147 0.28 11.06 19.16
N ASN A 148 1.18 11.57 20.00
CA ASN A 148 1.58 12.98 19.97
C ASN A 148 2.40 13.33 18.72
N GLU A 149 3.33 12.47 18.34
CA GLU A 149 4.14 12.65 17.14
C GLU A 149 3.27 12.53 15.88
N ILE A 150 2.40 11.52 15.84
CA ILE A 150 1.43 11.36 14.73
C ILE A 150 0.52 12.59 14.64
N GLY A 151 -0.02 13.04 15.78
CA GLY A 151 -0.87 14.24 15.85
C GLY A 151 -0.14 15.49 15.36
N SER A 152 1.14 15.64 15.69
CA SER A 152 1.96 16.75 15.23
C SER A 152 2.18 16.73 13.72
N CYS A 153 2.46 15.55 13.13
CA CYS A 153 2.57 15.40 11.68
C CYS A 153 1.25 15.69 10.95
N VAL A 154 0.12 15.23 11.49
CA VAL A 154 -1.21 15.51 10.91
C VAL A 154 -1.54 17.00 11.04
N PHE A 155 -1.25 17.62 12.17
CA PHE A 155 -1.48 19.04 12.39
C PHE A 155 -0.62 19.92 11.48
N ASP A 156 0.65 19.55 11.29
CA ASP A 156 1.55 20.22 10.34
C ASP A 156 1.00 20.13 8.91
N TYR A 157 0.56 18.94 8.49
CA TYR A 157 -0.07 18.73 7.18
C TYR A 157 -1.33 19.59 6.96
N LEU A 158 -2.15 19.80 8.01
CA LEU A 158 -3.38 20.60 7.91
C LEU A 158 -3.15 22.12 7.88
N LYS A 159 -1.96 22.60 8.25
CA LYS A 159 -1.62 24.02 8.21
C LYS A 159 -1.18 24.53 6.83
N CYS A 160 -0.83 23.60 5.93
CA CYS A 160 -0.37 23.90 4.58
C CYS A 160 -1.49 24.31 3.61
#